data_AF-A0A1W2EL58-F1
#
_entry.id   AF-A0A1W2EL58-F1
#
_cell.length_a   1.000
_cell.length_b   1.000
_cell.length_c   1.000
_cell.angle_alpha   90.00
_cell.angle_beta   90.00
_cell.angle_gamma   90.00
#
_symmetry.space_group_name_H-M   'P 1'
#
loop_
_entity.id
_entity.type
_entity.pdbx_description
1 polymer ?
#
loop_
_entity_poly.entity_id
_entity_poly.type
_entity_poly.pdbx_seq_one_letter_code
_entity_poly.pdbx_strand_id
1 'polypeptide(L)'
;MSDVSHIAGNQLLAGNQLRSFVERIERLEEDKKTIADDIKDVYAEAKGNGFDTKVLRKVVSLRRQDQNERQEQEAILDLYLSALGMNPDLPFDDGELPIQRKGRAPREGGRRHAAAESNEDEALRRTRAEGPTFS
;
A
#
# COMPACT_ATOMS: atom_id res chain seq x y z
N MET A 1 6.72 -68.90 -9.78
CA MET A 1 7.96 -68.17 -10.13
C MET A 1 7.69 -66.80 -10.79
N SER A 2 6.44 -66.39 -11.01
CA SER A 2 6.04 -65.15 -11.70
C SER A 2 5.96 -63.90 -10.82
N ASP A 3 5.72 -64.05 -9.50
CA ASP A 3 5.49 -62.91 -8.60
C ASP A 3 6.78 -62.20 -8.15
N VAL A 4 7.90 -62.90 -8.08
CA VAL A 4 9.18 -62.35 -7.59
C VAL A 4 9.81 -61.38 -8.58
N SER A 5 9.70 -61.65 -9.90
CA SER A 5 10.22 -60.75 -10.94
C SER A 5 9.46 -59.42 -11.03
N HIS A 6 8.16 -59.42 -10.76
CA HIS A 6 7.36 -58.20 -10.78
C HIS A 6 7.71 -57.28 -9.61
N ILE A 7 7.95 -57.84 -8.42
CA ILE A 7 8.30 -57.07 -7.22
C ILE A 7 9.69 -56.43 -7.37
N ALA A 8 10.69 -57.18 -7.87
CA ALA A 8 12.04 -56.67 -8.07
C ALA A 8 12.12 -55.57 -9.15
N GLY A 9 11.39 -55.74 -10.27
CA GLY A 9 11.32 -54.73 -11.33
C GLY A 9 10.64 -53.43 -10.85
N ASN A 10 9.57 -53.55 -10.05
CA ASN A 10 8.85 -52.39 -9.53
C ASN A 10 9.65 -51.61 -8.46
N GLN A 11 10.43 -52.30 -7.63
CA GLN A 11 11.33 -51.67 -6.65
C GLN A 11 12.45 -50.86 -7.32
N LEU A 12 13.01 -51.35 -8.43
CA LEU A 12 14.04 -50.63 -9.18
C LEU A 12 13.48 -49.36 -9.86
N LEU A 13 12.28 -49.45 -10.43
CA LEU A 13 11.57 -48.31 -11.01
C LEU A 13 11.23 -47.25 -9.95
N ALA A 14 10.73 -47.69 -8.79
CA ALA A 14 10.45 -46.80 -7.66
C ALA A 14 11.73 -46.12 -7.13
N GLY A 15 12.85 -46.85 -7.05
CA GLY A 15 14.15 -46.30 -6.65
C GLY A 15 14.69 -45.26 -7.63
N ASN A 16 14.55 -45.50 -8.93
CA ASN A 16 14.97 -44.55 -9.97
C ASN A 16 14.11 -43.27 -9.96
N GLN A 17 12.79 -43.41 -9.75
CA GLN A 17 11.89 -42.27 -9.63
C GLN A 17 12.18 -41.44 -8.37
N LEU A 18 12.41 -42.10 -7.24
CA LEU A 18 12.80 -41.44 -6.00
C LEU A 18 14.11 -40.66 -6.16
N ARG A 19 15.13 -41.28 -6.77
CA ARG A 19 16.41 -40.62 -7.06
C ARG A 19 16.21 -39.37 -7.93
N SER A 20 15.39 -39.46 -8.97
CA SER A 20 15.08 -38.32 -9.84
C SER A 20 14.40 -37.16 -9.08
N PHE A 21 13.49 -37.47 -8.14
CA PHE A 21 12.89 -36.43 -7.30
C PHE A 21 13.92 -35.78 -6.37
N VAL A 22 14.76 -36.57 -5.70
CA VAL A 22 15.81 -36.07 -4.79
C VAL A 22 16.77 -35.13 -5.54
N GLU A 23 17.32 -35.58 -6.67
CA GLU A 23 18.27 -34.78 -7.47
C GLU A 23 17.64 -33.46 -8.00
N ARG A 24 16.33 -33.45 -8.26
CA ARG A 24 15.61 -32.23 -8.65
C ARG A 24 15.41 -31.29 -7.46
N ILE A 25 15.07 -31.83 -6.29
CA ILE A 25 14.88 -31.03 -5.07
C ILE A 25 16.21 -30.43 -4.61
N GLU A 26 17.29 -31.19 -4.62
CA GLU A 26 18.62 -30.70 -4.22
C GLU A 26 19.07 -29.51 -5.08
N ARG A 27 18.90 -29.61 -6.40
CA ARG A 27 19.17 -28.48 -7.31
C ARG A 27 18.29 -27.26 -7.00
N LEU A 28 17.00 -27.46 -6.76
CA LEU A 28 16.08 -26.37 -6.40
C LEU A 28 16.43 -25.71 -5.05
N GLU A 29 16.92 -26.48 -4.07
CA GLU A 29 17.38 -25.92 -2.79
C GLU A 29 18.69 -25.15 -2.94
N GLU A 30 19.60 -25.58 -3.82
CA GLU A 30 20.80 -24.82 -4.18
C GLU A 30 20.46 -23.50 -4.90
N ASP A 31 19.56 -23.55 -5.88
CA ASP A 31 19.06 -22.35 -6.58
C ASP A 31 18.40 -21.37 -5.59
N LYS A 32 17.54 -21.90 -4.70
CA LYS A 32 16.88 -21.12 -3.66
C LYS A 32 17.87 -20.47 -2.70
N LYS A 33 18.97 -21.15 -2.34
CA LYS A 33 20.04 -20.58 -1.52
C LYS A 33 20.73 -19.43 -2.25
N THR A 34 21.09 -19.63 -3.52
CA THR A 34 21.73 -18.61 -4.35
C THR A 34 20.85 -17.35 -4.45
N ILE A 35 19.56 -17.53 -4.78
CA ILE A 35 18.59 -16.43 -4.82
C ILE A 35 18.44 -15.75 -3.46
N ALA A 36 18.44 -16.52 -2.36
CA ALA A 36 18.34 -15.96 -1.02
C ALA A 36 19.57 -15.12 -0.65
N ASP A 37 20.75 -15.51 -1.11
CA ASP A 37 21.99 -14.75 -0.92
C ASP A 37 21.99 -13.47 -1.77
N ASP A 38 21.59 -13.55 -3.04
CA ASP A 38 21.41 -12.37 -3.91
C ASP A 38 20.43 -11.35 -3.30
N ILE A 39 19.31 -11.82 -2.74
CA ILE A 39 18.34 -10.96 -2.03
C ILE A 39 18.99 -10.27 -0.82
N LYS A 40 19.84 -10.96 -0.06
CA LYS A 40 20.54 -10.36 1.09
C LYS A 40 21.49 -9.26 0.62
N ASP A 41 22.22 -9.48 -0.46
CA ASP A 41 23.16 -8.51 -1.01
C ASP A 41 22.44 -7.24 -1.48
N VAL A 42 21.29 -7.37 -2.14
CA VAL A 42 20.43 -6.22 -2.50
C VAL A 42 19.96 -5.44 -1.27
N TYR A 43 19.54 -6.12 -0.20
CA TYR A 43 19.18 -5.43 1.04
C TYR A 43 20.39 -4.78 1.72
N ALA A 44 21.58 -5.39 1.64
CA ALA A 44 22.81 -4.82 2.18
C ALA A 44 23.23 -3.57 1.39
N GLU A 45 23.12 -3.58 0.06
CA GLU A 45 23.34 -2.42 -0.80
C GLU A 45 22.37 -1.30 -0.45
N ALA A 46 21.06 -1.61 -0.34
CA ALA A 46 20.05 -0.63 0.07
C ALA A 46 20.39 0.00 1.43
N LYS A 47 20.87 -0.81 2.39
CA LYS A 47 21.32 -0.30 3.69
C LYS A 47 22.53 0.63 3.56
N GLY A 48 23.51 0.28 2.73
CA GLY A 48 24.68 1.12 2.43
C GLY A 48 24.30 2.46 1.80
N ASN A 49 23.23 2.47 1.01
CA ASN A 49 22.64 3.67 0.40
C ASN A 49 21.70 4.45 1.33
N GLY A 50 21.56 4.05 2.60
CA GLY A 50 20.78 4.77 3.61
C GLY A 50 19.29 4.41 3.70
N PHE A 51 18.83 3.36 3.01
CA PHE A 51 17.44 2.90 3.12
C PHE A 51 17.22 2.02 4.36
N ASP A 52 16.05 2.15 4.99
CA ASP A 52 15.63 1.23 6.05
C ASP A 52 15.15 -0.12 5.47
N THR A 53 16.01 -1.12 5.59
CA THR A 53 15.72 -2.49 5.14
C THR A 53 14.49 -3.13 5.81
N LYS A 54 14.10 -2.74 7.03
CA LYS A 54 12.89 -3.24 7.69
C LYS A 54 11.64 -2.74 6.98
N VAL A 55 11.62 -1.45 6.66
CA VAL A 55 10.53 -0.83 5.90
C VAL A 55 10.46 -1.41 4.49
N LEU A 56 11.60 -1.59 3.81
CA LEU A 56 11.63 -2.22 2.49
C LEU A 56 11.05 -3.64 2.50
N ARG A 57 11.39 -4.47 3.49
CA ARG A 57 10.80 -5.82 3.64
C ARG A 57 9.28 -5.75 3.81
N LYS A 58 8.78 -4.78 4.58
CA LYS A 58 7.33 -4.56 4.73
C LYS A 58 6.70 -4.16 3.40
N VAL A 59 7.32 -3.25 2.64
CA VAL A 59 6.85 -2.85 1.30
C VAL A 59 6.79 -4.05 0.35
N VAL A 60 7.85 -4.86 0.28
CA VAL A 60 7.86 -6.08 -0.56
C VAL A 60 6.76 -7.05 -0.14
N SER A 61 6.53 -7.23 1.17
CA SER A 61 5.43 -8.06 1.67
C SER A 61 4.06 -7.51 1.25
N LEU A 62 3.82 -6.21 1.40
CA LEU A 62 2.56 -5.56 1.00
C LEU A 62 2.32 -5.66 -0.51
N ARG A 63 3.38 -5.60 -1.32
CA ARG A 63 3.31 -5.74 -2.78
C ARG A 63 3.03 -7.16 -3.25
N ARG A 64 3.25 -8.16 -2.39
CA ARG A 64 2.94 -9.57 -2.67
C ARG A 64 1.53 -9.97 -2.27
N GLN A 65 0.87 -9.20 -1.41
CA GLN A 65 -0.51 -9.45 -1.00
C GLN A 65 -1.46 -9.15 -2.16
N ASP A 66 -2.58 -9.88 -2.20
CA ASP A 66 -3.65 -9.59 -3.14
C ASP A 66 -4.22 -8.18 -2.90
N GLN A 67 -4.60 -7.50 -3.97
CA GLN A 67 -5.05 -6.12 -3.88
C GLN A 67 -6.38 -5.99 -3.12
N ASN A 68 -7.30 -6.94 -3.30
CA ASN A 68 -8.59 -6.91 -2.62
C ASN A 68 -8.40 -7.23 -1.14
N GLU A 69 -7.61 -8.27 -0.82
CA GLU A 69 -7.27 -8.59 0.58
C GLU A 69 -6.62 -7.39 1.29
N ARG A 70 -5.72 -6.66 0.60
CA ARG A 70 -5.11 -5.45 1.17
C ARG A 70 -6.14 -4.36 1.42
N GLN A 71 -7.04 -4.09 0.47
CA GLN A 71 -8.07 -3.06 0.61
C GLN A 71 -9.07 -3.40 1.73
N GLU A 72 -9.47 -4.65 1.87
CA GLU A 72 -10.34 -5.11 2.96
C GLU A 72 -9.65 -4.91 4.32
N GLN A 73 -8.38 -5.28 4.44
CA GLN A 73 -7.60 -5.08 5.67
C GLN A 73 -7.41 -3.59 6.00
N GLU A 74 -7.14 -2.76 4.99
CA GLU A 74 -7.03 -1.30 5.15
C GLU A 74 -8.36 -0.70 5.65
N ALA A 75 -9.51 -1.09 5.06
CA ALA A 75 -10.82 -0.61 5.49
C ALA A 75 -11.14 -0.98 6.95
N ILE A 76 -10.78 -2.20 7.38
CA ILE A 76 -10.97 -2.65 8.76
C ILE A 76 -10.02 -1.90 9.71
N LEU A 77 -8.76 -1.72 9.30
CA LEU A 77 -7.78 -0.96 10.07
C LEU A 77 -8.24 0.48 10.29
N ASP A 78 -8.72 1.14 9.24
CA ASP A 78 -9.21 2.51 9.30
C ASP A 78 -10.41 2.66 10.25
N LEU A 79 -11.33 1.69 10.22
CA LEU A 79 -12.45 1.63 11.17
C LEU A 79 -11.96 1.55 12.62
N TYR A 80 -10.96 0.70 12.90
CA TYR A 80 -10.41 0.56 14.25
C TYR A 80 -9.60 1.78 14.68
N LEU A 81 -8.77 2.35 13.81
CA LEU A 81 -8.03 3.58 14.11
C LEU A 81 -8.97 4.76 14.33
N SER A 82 -10.07 4.86 13.56
CA SER A 82 -11.11 5.86 13.75
C SER A 82 -11.78 5.72 15.12
N ALA A 83 -12.19 4.50 15.49
CA ALA A 83 -12.79 4.23 16.79
C ALA A 83 -11.86 4.53 17.99
N LEU A 84 -10.53 4.45 17.77
CA LEU A 84 -9.51 4.76 18.77
C LEU A 84 -9.03 6.23 18.73
N GLY A 85 -9.54 7.06 17.81
CA GLY A 85 -9.08 8.45 17.63
C GLY A 85 -7.63 8.56 17.12
N MET A 86 -7.11 7.51 16.48
CA MET A 86 -5.76 7.42 15.95
C MET A 86 -5.69 7.55 14.42
N ASN A 87 -6.81 7.78 13.75
CA ASN A 87 -6.85 7.93 12.30
C ASN A 87 -6.42 9.37 11.91
N PRO A 88 -5.31 9.54 11.18
CA PRO A 88 -4.78 10.86 10.82
C PRO A 88 -5.63 11.61 9.78
N ASP A 89 -6.46 10.89 9.02
CA ASP A 89 -7.20 11.45 7.87
C ASP A 89 -8.62 11.92 8.19
N LEU A 90 -9.12 11.61 9.39
CA LEU A 90 -10.37 12.18 9.89
C LEU A 90 -10.03 13.36 10.82
N PRO A 91 -10.49 14.58 10.54
CA PRO A 91 -10.34 15.67 11.50
C PRO A 91 -10.95 15.21 12.82
N PHE A 92 -10.23 15.44 13.92
CA PHE A 92 -10.70 15.17 15.28
C PHE A 92 -12.03 15.90 15.48
N ASP A 93 -13.13 15.18 15.27
CA ASP A 93 -14.47 15.62 15.62
C ASP A 93 -14.76 15.01 16.97
N ASP A 94 -15.09 15.87 17.92
CA ASP A 94 -15.16 15.61 19.36
C ASP A 94 -16.39 14.77 19.74
N GLY A 95 -16.62 13.65 19.04
CA GLY A 95 -17.62 12.65 19.41
C GLY A 95 -19.06 12.94 18.99
N GLU A 96 -19.32 13.77 17.97
CA GLU A 96 -20.65 13.78 17.35
C GLU A 96 -20.79 12.64 16.33
N LEU A 97 -21.27 11.48 16.80
CA LEU A 97 -22.02 10.59 15.90
C LEU A 97 -23.11 11.40 15.20
N PRO A 98 -23.44 11.14 13.92
CA PRO A 98 -24.42 11.91 13.17
C PRO A 98 -25.80 11.79 13.85
N ILE A 99 -26.10 12.75 14.72
CA ILE A 99 -27.42 12.91 15.31
C ILE A 99 -28.37 13.30 14.18
N GLN A 100 -29.28 12.38 13.84
CA GLN A 100 -30.45 12.67 13.02
C GLN A 100 -31.10 13.94 13.59
N ARG A 101 -30.97 15.06 12.89
CA ARG A 101 -31.47 16.37 13.36
C ARG A 101 -32.99 16.35 13.38
N LYS A 102 -33.57 15.84 14.46
CA LYS A 102 -35.00 16.01 14.74
C LYS A 102 -35.18 17.34 15.46
N GLY A 103 -35.40 18.40 14.66
CA GLY A 103 -36.06 19.64 15.04
C GLY A 103 -35.37 20.51 16.09
N ARG A 104 -34.77 21.62 15.66
CA ARG A 104 -34.72 22.83 16.50
C ARG A 104 -34.91 24.09 15.64
N ALA A 105 -35.89 24.88 16.04
CA ALA A 105 -36.44 26.05 15.36
C ALA A 105 -35.43 27.20 15.18
N PRO A 106 -35.65 28.13 14.22
CA PRO A 106 -34.75 29.24 13.98
C PRO A 106 -34.89 30.32 15.06
N ARG A 107 -33.76 30.83 15.57
CA ARG A 107 -33.74 32.00 16.46
C ARG A 107 -33.77 33.27 15.62
N GLU A 108 -34.86 33.99 15.77
CA GLU A 108 -35.21 35.25 15.12
C GLU A 108 -34.53 36.45 15.82
N GLY A 109 -34.02 37.40 15.01
CA GLY A 109 -33.67 38.78 15.39
C GLY A 109 -32.36 38.98 16.17
N GLY A 110 -31.46 39.91 15.88
CA GLY A 110 -31.45 41.00 14.90
C GLY A 110 -30.44 42.06 15.35
N ARG A 111 -29.61 42.57 14.42
CA ARG A 111 -29.45 44.02 14.13
C ARG A 111 -28.31 44.23 13.13
N ARG A 112 -28.64 45.10 12.17
CA ARG A 112 -27.84 45.58 11.04
C ARG A 112 -26.78 46.58 11.49
N HIS A 113 -25.85 46.84 10.56
CA HIS A 113 -25.21 48.11 10.14
C HIS A 113 -23.69 47.90 9.96
N ALA A 114 -23.22 47.72 8.72
CA ALA A 114 -22.73 48.74 7.76
C ALA A 114 -21.21 49.03 8.00
N ALA A 115 -20.29 49.15 7.03
CA ALA A 115 -20.32 49.25 5.57
C ALA A 115 -18.92 48.93 4.96
N ALA A 116 -18.91 48.69 3.65
CA ALA A 116 -17.93 49.04 2.60
C ALA A 116 -16.40 48.91 2.84
N GLU A 117 -15.70 48.15 1.98
CA GLU A 117 -15.05 48.69 0.77
C GLU A 117 -14.48 47.58 -0.13
N SER A 118 -14.66 47.78 -1.44
CA SER A 118 -14.38 46.89 -2.56
C SER A 118 -12.98 47.10 -3.13
N ASN A 119 -12.24 46.01 -3.39
CA ASN A 119 -10.94 46.07 -4.09
C ASN A 119 -10.83 45.02 -5.21
N GLU A 120 -11.79 45.00 -6.13
CA GLU A 120 -11.75 44.10 -7.30
C GLU A 120 -11.65 44.81 -8.67
N ASP A 121 -11.64 46.15 -8.75
CA ASP A 121 -11.76 46.85 -10.05
C ASP A 121 -10.50 47.57 -10.57
N GLU A 122 -9.35 47.46 -9.90
CA GLU A 122 -8.12 48.15 -10.34
C GLU A 122 -7.17 47.27 -11.19
N ALA A 123 -7.32 45.95 -11.16
CA ALA A 123 -6.39 45.02 -11.84
C ALA A 123 -6.64 44.81 -13.34
N LEU A 124 -7.78 45.27 -13.89
CA LEU A 124 -8.21 44.92 -15.26
C LEU A 124 -8.00 46.03 -16.31
N ARG A 125 -7.43 47.19 -15.96
CA ARG A 125 -7.44 48.35 -16.88
C ARG A 125 -6.21 48.65 -17.71
N ARG A 126 -5.01 48.09 -17.49
CA ARG A 126 -3.85 48.52 -18.32
C ARG A 126 -2.90 47.41 -18.77
N THR A 127 -3.42 46.21 -18.98
CA THR A 127 -2.89 45.27 -19.98
C THR A 127 -3.39 45.68 -21.37
N ARG A 128 -2.85 46.77 -21.94
CA ARG A 128 -2.97 47.01 -23.39
C ARG A 128 -1.77 47.77 -23.92
N ALA A 129 -0.96 47.02 -24.66
CA ALA A 129 -0.10 47.45 -25.77
C ALA A 129 1.19 48.20 -25.42
N GLU A 130 2.27 47.47 -25.13
CA GLU A 130 3.57 47.63 -25.81
C GLU A 130 4.26 46.25 -25.85
N GLY A 131 4.31 45.64 -27.04
CA GLY A 131 5.05 44.40 -27.27
C GLY A 131 6.53 44.72 -27.55
N PRO A 132 7.49 43.86 -27.19
CA PRO A 132 8.90 44.16 -27.39
C PRO A 132 9.28 44.10 -28.88
N THR A 133 9.81 45.21 -29.41
CA THR A 133 10.46 45.26 -30.73
C THR A 133 11.86 44.65 -30.65
N PHE A 134 12.13 43.72 -31.55
CA PHE A 134 13.43 43.05 -31.71
C PHE A 134 14.39 43.91 -32.55
N SER A 135 15.62 44.11 -32.06
CA SER A 135 16.83 44.39 -32.84
C SER A 135 18.06 44.00 -32.05
#